data_AF-A0A833L4N8-F1
#
_entry.id   AF-A0A833L4N8-F1
#
_cell.length_a   1.000
_cell.length_b   1.000
_cell.length_c   1.000
_cell.angle_alpha   90.00
_cell.angle_beta   90.00
_cell.angle_gamma   90.00
#
_symmetry.space_group_name_H-M   'P 1'
#
loop_
_entity.id
_entity.type
_entity.pdbx_description
1 polymer ?
#
loop_
_entity_poly.entity_id
_entity_poly.type
_entity_poly.pdbx_seq_one_letter_code
_entity_poly.pdbx_strand_id
1 'polypeptide(L)'
;MKKLVLAGFAALGMTGGAVEAQTTGLPNTTFNVVGSIGNLSMYTSREVPFWNEIVPKESAGAIKVQLKPFTELGLKGPEIFRLVSQGTMQMAMTVLNYNSGEVPMNEAADLVGLVGSVEELHGVLKGFRPTYAKFLDEKHGLKLLGFGTYQAQVVYCRDAFASLADLKGRKVRASGASQQAFVNHLGGSPINLAFAEVQPALGSGVIDCAITGALSGYRSKWHESAKFISPMPVNFGVAAFLANKKWWATLDPKVQAFLEAQMLKLEDSIFDQAKTETQTGINCNTGTGTCGEGAPAAMKLVPVTAADETLRKDARAGKSHPALVRPALRRGMRADLEHRDRCALEDQDRPVTPGQPSMTQDTRYQPLSPADYLNIPWKNGGGVSTTIAGERLPGAPPGDWSGVIWQLGRTRIVAPAPFSDLTGFERLQIVIGGSGLVLETPTGEIDLRQPFVPSRYDGGTPIVSRLENGPVEVINLIARRDSVTIDLVVLTGSGELSLPLARHIIHAPSIETRVEIDGREHALPVNHAVSLDGAANIRWIEGIAVIATIARR
;
A
#
# COMPACT_ATOMS: atom_id res chain seq x y z
N MET A 1 -6.86 99.26 -17.86
CA MET A 1 -8.02 99.45 -16.97
C MET A 1 -8.39 98.10 -16.36
N LYS A 2 -8.54 98.07 -15.02
CA LYS A 2 -9.24 97.09 -14.16
C LYS A 2 -8.64 95.66 -14.10
N LYS A 3 -8.07 95.15 -12.98
CA LYS A 3 -8.65 94.84 -11.63
C LYS A 3 -9.92 93.97 -11.78
N LEU A 4 -10.19 92.84 -11.10
CA LEU A 4 -9.82 92.34 -9.77
C LEU A 4 -10.44 90.91 -9.57
N VAL A 5 -9.82 90.06 -8.72
CA VAL A 5 -10.34 88.97 -7.82
C VAL A 5 -11.06 87.73 -8.38
N LEU A 6 -10.54 86.54 -8.04
CA LEU A 6 -11.08 85.60 -7.01
C LEU A 6 -10.06 84.46 -6.83
N ALA A 7 -9.33 84.44 -5.70
CA ALA A 7 -9.69 83.79 -4.44
C ALA A 7 -9.54 82.26 -4.50
N GLY A 8 -8.46 81.76 -3.89
CA GLY A 8 -8.13 80.36 -3.84
C GLY A 8 -9.00 79.54 -2.89
N PHE A 9 -9.00 78.24 -3.13
CA PHE A 9 -9.24 77.23 -2.12
C PHE A 9 -8.07 76.25 -2.15
N ALA A 10 -7.37 76.18 -1.02
CA ALA A 10 -6.42 75.13 -0.74
C ALA A 10 -7.18 73.82 -0.52
N ALA A 11 -6.84 72.77 -1.27
CA ALA A 11 -7.09 71.39 -0.87
C ALA A 11 -5.73 70.71 -0.73
N LEU A 12 -5.42 70.31 0.51
CA LEU A 12 -4.22 69.60 0.92
C LEU A 12 -3.95 68.41 -0.02
N GLY A 13 -2.75 68.37 -0.57
CA GLY A 13 -2.20 67.15 -1.15
C GLY A 13 -1.97 66.11 -0.07
N MET A 14 -2.86 65.13 0.03
CA MET A 14 -2.52 63.84 0.63
C MET A 14 -1.84 62.99 -0.46
N THR A 15 -0.52 63.04 -0.45
CA THR A 15 0.31 61.94 -0.94
C THR A 15 0.23 60.84 0.12
N GLY A 16 -0.18 59.63 -0.26
CA GLY A 16 -0.28 58.54 0.72
C GLY A 16 -0.96 57.29 0.18
N GLY A 17 -0.19 56.49 -0.55
CA GLY A 17 -0.43 55.05 -0.69
C GLY A 17 -1.51 54.67 -1.71
N ALA A 18 -1.17 54.73 -2.99
CA ALA A 18 -1.66 53.68 -3.87
C ALA A 18 -1.16 52.36 -3.25
N VAL A 19 -2.09 51.52 -2.81
CA VAL A 19 -1.80 50.11 -2.52
C VAL A 19 -1.46 49.50 -3.88
N GLU A 20 -0.18 49.55 -4.25
CA GLU A 20 0.34 48.69 -5.30
C GLU A 20 0.02 47.27 -4.86
N ALA A 21 -0.90 46.65 -5.60
CA ALA A 21 -1.07 45.21 -5.57
C ALA A 21 0.33 44.63 -5.80
N GLN A 22 0.90 44.02 -4.76
CA GLN A 22 2.11 43.23 -4.87
C GLN A 22 1.89 42.25 -6.01
N THR A 23 2.55 42.49 -7.14
CA THR A 23 2.68 41.51 -8.18
C THR A 23 3.27 40.28 -7.49
N THR A 24 2.49 39.20 -7.43
CA THR A 24 2.97 37.91 -6.93
C THR A 24 4.20 37.60 -7.77
N GLY A 25 5.39 37.76 -7.19
CA GLY A 25 6.68 37.65 -7.89
C GLY A 25 7.04 36.21 -8.26
N LEU A 26 6.06 35.45 -8.75
CA LEU A 26 6.15 34.10 -9.26
C LEU A 26 6.64 34.15 -10.72
N PRO A 27 7.65 33.36 -11.09
CA PRO A 27 8.09 33.27 -12.48
C PRO A 27 7.06 32.55 -13.35
N ASN A 28 7.01 32.94 -14.63
CA ASN A 28 6.17 32.28 -15.63
C ASN A 28 6.55 30.80 -15.74
N THR A 29 5.60 29.91 -15.44
CA THR A 29 5.80 28.47 -15.40
C THR A 29 4.68 27.77 -16.15
N THR A 30 5.02 26.80 -17.02
CA THR A 30 4.03 25.98 -17.73
C THR A 30 4.38 24.51 -17.60
N PHE A 31 3.39 23.67 -17.28
CA PHE A 31 3.57 22.22 -17.15
C PHE A 31 2.26 21.45 -17.38
N ASN A 32 2.39 20.13 -17.54
CA ASN A 32 1.30 19.21 -17.80
C ASN A 32 0.89 18.49 -16.51
N VAL A 33 -0.42 18.24 -16.37
CA VAL A 33 -0.99 17.50 -15.24
C VAL A 33 -1.89 16.41 -15.76
N VAL A 34 -1.65 15.19 -15.29
CA VAL A 34 -2.53 14.07 -15.53
C VAL A 34 -3.49 13.95 -14.35
N GLY A 35 -4.73 14.40 -14.54
CA GLY A 35 -5.78 14.35 -13.52
C GLY A 35 -6.41 12.97 -13.37
N SER A 36 -7.36 12.86 -12.44
CA SER A 36 -8.06 11.60 -12.13
C SER A 36 -9.04 11.14 -13.24
N ILE A 37 -9.96 10.23 -12.89
CA ILE A 37 -10.92 9.62 -13.81
C ILE A 37 -11.87 10.69 -14.35
N GLY A 38 -11.84 10.92 -15.67
CA GLY A 38 -12.41 12.12 -16.29
C GLY A 38 -13.92 12.31 -16.15
N ASN A 39 -14.69 11.23 -15.98
CA ASN A 39 -16.15 11.31 -15.79
C ASN A 39 -16.58 11.39 -14.32
N LEU A 40 -15.65 11.37 -13.35
CA LEU A 40 -15.97 11.38 -11.93
C LEU A 40 -15.93 12.78 -11.34
N SER A 41 -16.64 12.94 -10.23
CA SER A 41 -16.90 14.21 -9.57
C SER A 41 -15.63 14.87 -9.00
N MET A 42 -14.65 14.10 -8.52
CA MET A 42 -13.35 14.63 -8.10
C MET A 42 -12.63 15.33 -9.27
N TYR A 43 -12.64 14.74 -10.46
CA TYR A 43 -12.05 15.38 -11.64
C TYR A 43 -12.87 16.61 -12.07
N THR A 44 -14.16 16.40 -12.35
CA THR A 44 -14.99 17.44 -12.98
C THR A 44 -15.25 18.63 -12.07
N SER A 45 -15.47 18.39 -10.77
CA SER A 45 -15.93 19.41 -9.83
C SER A 45 -14.79 20.01 -8.99
N ARG A 46 -13.61 19.37 -8.94
CA ARG A 46 -12.46 19.86 -8.16
C ARG A 46 -11.23 20.09 -9.01
N GLU A 47 -10.70 19.07 -9.67
CA GLU A 47 -9.44 19.22 -10.42
C GLU A 47 -9.55 20.19 -11.59
N VAL A 48 -10.63 20.12 -12.38
CA VAL A 48 -10.85 21.03 -13.52
C VAL A 48 -10.87 22.51 -13.09
N PRO A 49 -11.77 22.97 -12.18
CA PRO A 49 -11.76 24.37 -11.76
C PRO A 49 -10.46 24.75 -11.04
N PHE A 50 -9.86 23.83 -10.29
CA PHE A 50 -8.60 24.09 -9.61
C PHE A 50 -7.46 24.43 -10.57
N TRP A 51 -7.21 23.57 -11.56
CA TRP A 51 -6.09 23.75 -12.47
C TRP A 51 -6.34 24.82 -13.54
N ASN A 52 -7.59 24.96 -13.99
CA ASN A 52 -7.91 25.88 -15.09
C ASN A 52 -8.31 27.29 -14.63
N GLU A 53 -8.76 27.45 -13.38
CA GLU A 53 -9.27 28.74 -12.88
C GLU A 53 -8.51 29.21 -11.64
N ILE A 54 -8.46 28.39 -10.57
CA ILE A 54 -7.90 28.79 -9.27
C ILE A 54 -6.39 29.05 -9.38
N VAL A 55 -5.62 28.09 -9.90
CA VAL A 55 -4.16 28.22 -10.02
C VAL A 55 -3.76 29.41 -10.91
N PRO A 56 -4.33 29.59 -12.13
CA PRO A 56 -4.05 30.76 -12.94
C PRO A 56 -4.44 32.08 -12.26
N LYS A 57 -5.61 32.15 -11.60
CA LYS A 57 -6.08 33.36 -10.93
C LYS A 57 -5.21 33.72 -9.73
N GLU A 58 -4.95 32.78 -8.81
CA GLU A 58 -4.17 33.02 -7.60
C GLU A 58 -2.67 33.22 -7.89
N SER A 59 -2.17 32.76 -9.03
CA SER A 59 -0.81 33.05 -9.51
C SER A 59 -0.71 34.32 -10.38
N ALA A 60 -1.79 35.10 -10.51
CA ALA A 60 -1.86 36.28 -11.40
C ALA A 60 -1.46 35.97 -12.86
N GLY A 61 -1.76 34.76 -13.34
CA GLY A 61 -1.46 34.28 -14.68
C GLY A 61 -0.05 33.74 -14.89
N ALA A 62 0.81 33.75 -13.87
CA ALA A 62 2.18 33.26 -13.95
C ALA A 62 2.26 31.74 -14.15
N ILE A 63 1.32 30.97 -13.61
CA ILE A 63 1.29 29.52 -13.75
C ILE A 63 0.21 29.12 -14.75
N LYS A 64 0.62 28.42 -15.81
CA LYS A 64 -0.26 27.82 -16.82
C LYS A 64 -0.19 26.30 -16.74
N VAL A 65 -1.34 25.64 -16.70
CA VAL A 65 -1.43 24.20 -16.54
C VAL A 65 -2.19 23.59 -17.71
N GLN A 66 -1.66 22.50 -18.26
CA GLN A 66 -2.35 21.66 -19.23
C GLN A 66 -2.88 20.42 -18.53
N LEU A 67 -4.14 20.46 -18.09
CA LEU A 67 -4.81 19.35 -17.43
C LEU A 67 -5.43 18.41 -18.47
N LYS A 68 -5.18 17.10 -18.32
CA LYS A 68 -5.94 16.04 -18.98
C LYS A 68 -6.23 14.91 -18.00
N PRO A 69 -7.41 14.30 -18.00
CA PRO A 69 -7.65 13.12 -17.17
C PRO A 69 -6.89 11.94 -17.76
N PHE A 70 -6.40 11.02 -16.93
CA PHE A 70 -5.65 9.86 -17.43
C PHE A 70 -6.47 8.99 -18.39
N THR A 71 -7.80 8.99 -18.25
CA THR A 71 -8.71 8.25 -19.12
C THR A 71 -8.71 8.76 -20.57
N GLU A 72 -8.49 10.07 -20.79
CA GLU A 72 -8.36 10.63 -22.14
C GLU A 72 -7.03 10.24 -22.79
N LEU A 73 -6.03 9.93 -21.96
CA LEU A 73 -4.71 9.45 -22.41
C LEU A 73 -4.70 7.93 -22.70
N GLY A 74 -5.85 7.26 -22.62
CA GLY A 74 -5.97 5.82 -22.82
C GLY A 74 -5.42 4.97 -21.67
N LEU A 75 -5.16 5.58 -20.51
CA LEU A 75 -4.61 4.90 -19.34
C LEU A 75 -5.73 4.35 -18.45
N LYS A 76 -5.45 3.23 -17.77
CA LYS A 76 -6.41 2.54 -16.90
C LYS A 76 -6.28 2.95 -15.42
N GLY A 77 -5.13 3.45 -15.01
CA GLY A 77 -4.88 3.94 -13.65
C GLY A 77 -3.64 3.31 -12.98
N PRO A 78 -3.53 1.97 -12.90
CA PRO A 78 -2.43 1.30 -12.20
C PRO A 78 -1.03 1.65 -12.72
N GLU A 79 -0.90 2.01 -14.00
CA GLU A 79 0.37 2.37 -14.63
C GLU A 79 0.86 3.78 -14.24
N ILE A 80 -0.03 4.66 -13.76
CA ILE A 80 0.29 6.08 -13.53
C ILE A 80 1.39 6.24 -12.48
N PHE A 81 1.30 5.53 -11.35
CA PHE A 81 2.29 5.62 -10.27
C PHE A 81 3.72 5.41 -10.79
N ARG A 82 3.90 4.37 -11.62
CA ARG A 82 5.18 4.05 -12.26
C ARG A 82 5.59 5.12 -13.28
N LEU A 83 4.66 5.62 -14.09
CA LEU A 83 4.94 6.63 -15.12
C LEU A 83 5.38 7.98 -14.54
N VAL A 84 4.82 8.41 -13.40
CA VAL A 84 5.31 9.60 -12.68
C VAL A 84 6.68 9.32 -12.07
N SER A 85 6.87 8.16 -11.44
CA SER A 85 8.16 7.79 -10.81
C SER A 85 9.30 7.79 -11.84
N GLN A 86 9.04 7.30 -13.05
CA GLN A 86 10.00 7.30 -14.16
C GLN A 86 10.20 8.68 -14.83
N GLY A 87 9.37 9.66 -14.51
CA GLY A 87 9.45 11.02 -15.07
C GLY A 87 8.84 11.16 -16.46
N THR A 88 8.14 10.14 -16.96
CA THR A 88 7.31 10.24 -18.18
C THR A 88 6.19 11.26 -17.99
N MET A 89 5.69 11.37 -16.75
CA MET A 89 4.73 12.39 -16.32
C MET A 89 5.38 13.27 -15.26
N GLN A 90 5.20 14.59 -15.42
CA GLN A 90 5.67 15.59 -14.46
C GLN A 90 4.89 15.50 -13.16
N MET A 91 3.56 15.49 -13.28
CA MET A 91 2.62 15.40 -12.17
C MET A 91 1.38 14.63 -12.59
N ALA A 92 0.90 13.77 -11.69
CA ALA A 92 -0.36 13.07 -11.89
C ALA A 92 -1.10 12.79 -10.57
N MET A 93 -2.40 12.58 -10.68
CA MET A 93 -3.18 11.88 -9.66
C MET A 93 -3.16 10.37 -9.94
N THR A 94 -3.03 9.55 -8.90
CA THR A 94 -3.23 8.10 -9.02
C THR A 94 -4.02 7.53 -7.84
N VAL A 95 -4.84 6.50 -8.12
CA VAL A 95 -5.55 5.74 -7.09
C VAL A 95 -4.56 4.81 -6.42
N LEU A 96 -4.32 5.00 -5.12
CA LEU A 96 -3.26 4.28 -4.42
C LEU A 96 -3.51 2.78 -4.36
N ASN A 97 -4.78 2.39 -4.20
CA ASN A 97 -5.19 1.00 -4.01
C ASN A 97 -4.79 0.11 -5.22
N TYR A 98 -4.70 0.64 -6.44
CA TYR A 98 -4.35 -0.15 -7.63
C TYR A 98 -2.97 -0.80 -7.55
N ASN A 99 -2.03 -0.16 -6.85
CA ASN A 99 -0.66 -0.65 -6.75
C ASN A 99 -0.36 -1.28 -5.38
N SER A 100 -1.36 -1.42 -4.50
CA SER A 100 -1.20 -1.95 -3.13
C SER A 100 -0.60 -3.36 -3.05
N GLY A 101 -0.78 -4.20 -4.08
CA GLY A 101 -0.16 -5.52 -4.13
C GLY A 101 1.37 -5.48 -4.33
N GLU A 102 1.88 -4.46 -5.01
CA GLU A 102 3.32 -4.27 -5.26
C GLU A 102 3.94 -3.27 -4.28
N VAL A 103 3.14 -2.29 -3.85
CA VAL A 103 3.51 -1.18 -2.96
C VAL A 103 2.53 -1.17 -1.78
N PRO A 104 2.67 -2.07 -0.79
CA PRO A 104 1.71 -2.22 0.31
C PRO A 104 1.44 -0.94 1.10
N MET A 105 2.44 -0.05 1.18
CA MET A 105 2.32 1.25 1.85
C MET A 105 1.20 2.13 1.26
N ASN A 106 0.85 1.93 -0.01
CA ASN A 106 -0.19 2.71 -0.68
C ASN A 106 -1.59 2.52 -0.08
N GLU A 107 -1.87 1.39 0.57
CA GLU A 107 -3.20 1.10 1.15
C GLU A 107 -3.22 1.20 2.68
N ALA A 108 -2.09 1.51 3.32
CA ALA A 108 -1.94 1.47 4.77
C ALA A 108 -2.92 2.38 5.53
N ALA A 109 -3.30 3.52 4.94
CA ALA A 109 -4.23 4.48 5.52
C ALA A 109 -5.72 4.21 5.22
N ASP A 110 -6.03 3.25 4.34
CA ASP A 110 -7.39 2.98 3.83
C ASP A 110 -7.70 1.48 3.78
N LEU A 111 -7.20 0.75 4.77
CA LEU A 111 -7.48 -0.68 4.93
C LEU A 111 -8.97 -0.91 5.18
N VAL A 112 -9.48 -2.03 4.69
CA VAL A 112 -10.87 -2.42 4.89
C VAL A 112 -11.23 -2.45 6.38
N GLY A 113 -12.30 -1.75 6.73
CA GLY A 113 -12.80 -1.66 8.10
C GLY A 113 -11.98 -0.75 9.02
N LEU A 114 -10.88 -0.15 8.56
CA LEU A 114 -10.00 0.69 9.39
C LEU A 114 -10.71 1.97 9.87
N VAL A 115 -11.29 2.67 8.91
CA VAL A 115 -11.94 3.98 9.03
C VAL A 115 -13.44 3.82 8.74
N GLY A 116 -14.26 4.58 9.47
CA GLY A 116 -15.72 4.56 9.36
C GLY A 116 -16.31 5.73 8.58
N SER A 117 -15.57 6.82 8.43
CA SER A 117 -16.04 8.02 7.73
C SER A 117 -14.91 8.74 6.97
N VAL A 118 -15.31 9.64 6.06
CA VAL A 118 -14.38 10.48 5.31
C VAL A 118 -13.60 11.44 6.23
N GLU A 119 -14.24 11.95 7.28
CA GLU A 119 -13.61 12.80 8.30
C GLU A 119 -12.50 12.05 9.04
N GLU A 120 -12.79 10.82 9.47
CA GLU A 120 -11.82 9.96 10.15
C GLU A 120 -10.64 9.65 9.20
N LEU A 121 -10.92 9.32 7.94
CA LEU A 121 -9.89 9.10 6.93
C LEU A 121 -9.00 10.33 6.73
N HIS A 122 -9.59 11.53 6.64
CA HIS A 122 -8.80 12.77 6.49
C HIS A 122 -7.86 12.99 7.66
N GLY A 123 -8.32 12.72 8.88
CA GLY A 123 -7.50 12.74 10.09
C GLY A 123 -6.35 11.72 10.05
N VAL A 124 -6.63 10.48 9.66
CA VAL A 124 -5.62 9.43 9.49
C VAL A 124 -4.56 9.84 8.47
N LEU A 125 -4.97 10.39 7.33
CA LEU A 125 -4.05 10.81 6.26
C LEU A 125 -3.17 11.99 6.68
N LYS A 126 -3.64 12.89 7.54
CA LYS A 126 -2.81 13.96 8.13
C LYS A 126 -1.65 13.36 8.94
N GLY A 127 -1.91 12.36 9.78
CA GLY A 127 -0.89 11.66 10.55
C GLY A 127 0.02 10.77 9.69
N PHE A 128 -0.52 10.18 8.62
CA PHE A 128 0.20 9.30 7.71
C PHE A 128 1.13 10.05 6.75
N ARG A 129 0.80 11.29 6.40
CA ARG A 129 1.50 12.11 5.39
C ARG A 129 3.02 12.13 5.54
N PRO A 130 3.62 12.39 6.72
CA PRO A 130 5.08 12.51 6.82
C PRO A 130 5.78 11.20 6.44
N THR A 131 5.26 10.08 6.96
CA THR A 131 5.80 8.73 6.68
C THR A 131 5.64 8.38 5.21
N TYR A 132 4.48 8.66 4.63
CA TYR A 132 4.22 8.35 3.22
C TYR A 132 5.01 9.22 2.26
N ALA A 133 5.14 10.52 2.55
CA ALA A 133 5.96 11.44 1.76
C ALA A 133 7.43 11.02 1.76
N LYS A 134 7.98 10.63 2.92
CA LYS A 134 9.33 10.09 3.03
C LYS A 134 9.50 8.80 2.22
N PHE A 135 8.54 7.89 2.33
CA PHE A 135 8.54 6.64 1.57
C PHE A 135 8.55 6.89 0.05
N LEU A 136 7.66 7.76 -0.44
CA LEU A 136 7.58 8.13 -1.86
C LEU A 136 8.87 8.77 -2.37
N ASP A 137 9.48 9.63 -1.55
CA ASP A 137 10.75 10.26 -1.87
C ASP A 137 11.86 9.20 -2.00
N GLU A 138 12.14 8.49 -0.92
CA GLU A 138 13.32 7.62 -0.80
C GLU A 138 13.23 6.38 -1.69
N LYS A 139 12.02 5.83 -1.91
CA LYS A 139 11.82 4.57 -2.62
C LYS A 139 11.37 4.74 -4.06
N HIS A 140 10.74 5.87 -4.39
CA HIS A 140 10.10 6.04 -5.68
C HIS A 140 10.50 7.32 -6.41
N GLY A 141 11.31 8.21 -5.80
CA GLY A 141 11.69 9.48 -6.43
C GLY A 141 10.46 10.34 -6.72
N LEU A 142 9.47 10.30 -5.82
CA LEU A 142 8.20 11.00 -5.94
C LEU A 142 8.03 12.03 -4.82
N LYS A 143 7.44 13.17 -5.16
CA LYS A 143 6.99 14.19 -4.21
C LYS A 143 5.47 14.04 -4.03
N LEU A 144 5.05 13.83 -2.79
CA LEU A 144 3.64 13.91 -2.41
C LEU A 144 3.21 15.38 -2.34
N LEU A 145 2.16 15.74 -3.06
CA LEU A 145 1.59 17.09 -3.06
C LEU A 145 0.30 17.18 -2.25
N GLY A 146 -0.50 16.11 -2.29
CA GLY A 146 -1.74 16.01 -1.55
C GLY A 146 -2.37 14.64 -1.69
N PHE A 147 -3.31 14.34 -0.83
CA PHE A 147 -4.22 13.22 -0.95
C PHE A 147 -5.52 13.66 -1.60
N GLY A 148 -6.23 12.70 -2.16
CA GLY A 148 -7.64 12.80 -2.45
C GLY A 148 -8.35 11.56 -1.91
N THR A 149 -9.66 11.59 -1.95
CA THR A 149 -10.48 10.42 -1.63
C THR A 149 -11.68 10.39 -2.55
N TYR A 150 -12.18 9.19 -2.80
CA TYR A 150 -13.54 9.03 -3.27
C TYR A 150 -14.49 8.88 -2.07
N GLN A 151 -15.77 8.75 -2.35
CA GLN A 151 -16.80 8.36 -1.39
C GLN A 151 -16.63 6.90 -0.94
N ALA A 152 -17.43 6.51 0.07
CA ALA A 152 -17.40 5.16 0.63
C ALA A 152 -17.53 4.10 -0.47
N GLN A 153 -16.58 3.15 -0.46
CA GLN A 153 -16.55 2.02 -1.36
C GLN A 153 -17.60 1.00 -0.87
N VAL A 154 -18.59 0.73 -1.69
CA VAL A 154 -19.77 -0.09 -1.41
C VAL A 154 -19.87 -1.25 -2.40
N VAL A 155 -20.72 -2.23 -2.09
CA VAL A 155 -20.87 -3.45 -2.90
C VAL A 155 -22.02 -3.31 -3.88
N TYR A 156 -21.74 -3.54 -5.16
CA TYR A 156 -22.69 -3.68 -6.26
C TYR A 156 -22.78 -5.14 -6.66
N CYS A 157 -23.98 -5.69 -6.89
CA CYS A 157 -24.16 -7.04 -7.41
C CYS A 157 -25.19 -7.10 -8.53
N ARG A 158 -24.95 -7.98 -9.52
CA ARG A 158 -25.91 -8.33 -10.57
C ARG A 158 -27.13 -9.01 -9.97
N ASP A 159 -26.88 -10.06 -9.20
CA ASP A 159 -27.90 -10.94 -8.64
C ASP A 159 -28.17 -10.65 -7.17
N ALA A 160 -29.37 -11.04 -6.72
CA ALA A 160 -29.88 -10.74 -5.39
C ALA A 160 -28.95 -11.22 -4.28
N PHE A 161 -28.78 -10.40 -3.25
CA PHE A 161 -28.10 -10.76 -2.01
C PHE A 161 -28.77 -10.04 -0.84
N ALA A 162 -28.71 -10.64 0.34
CA ALA A 162 -29.33 -10.13 1.57
C ALA A 162 -28.31 -9.59 2.57
N SER A 163 -27.06 -10.05 2.50
CA SER A 163 -25.97 -9.62 3.37
C SER A 163 -24.60 -9.84 2.73
N LEU A 164 -23.54 -9.30 3.31
CA LEU A 164 -22.16 -9.53 2.85
C LEU A 164 -21.74 -11.00 2.93
N ALA A 165 -22.37 -11.81 3.79
CA ALA A 165 -22.12 -13.25 3.85
C ALA A 165 -22.49 -13.97 2.53
N ASP A 166 -23.44 -13.42 1.78
CA ASP A 166 -23.86 -13.98 0.48
C ASP A 166 -22.84 -13.72 -0.64
N LEU A 167 -21.76 -12.99 -0.36
CA LEU A 167 -20.62 -12.86 -1.29
C LEU A 167 -19.78 -14.14 -1.35
N LYS A 168 -20.01 -15.10 -0.44
CA LYS A 168 -19.39 -16.42 -0.49
C LYS A 168 -19.62 -17.09 -1.86
N GLY A 169 -18.55 -17.55 -2.48
CA GLY A 169 -18.56 -18.18 -3.81
C GLY A 169 -18.76 -17.23 -4.99
N ARG A 170 -19.01 -15.93 -4.77
CA ARG A 170 -19.18 -14.95 -5.86
C ARG A 170 -17.83 -14.44 -6.35
N LYS A 171 -17.75 -14.15 -7.66
CA LYS A 171 -16.65 -13.42 -8.27
C LYS A 171 -16.83 -11.93 -8.01
N VAL A 172 -16.05 -11.37 -7.09
CA VAL A 172 -16.20 -9.97 -6.66
C VAL A 172 -15.00 -9.16 -7.13
N ARG A 173 -15.25 -8.11 -7.92
CA ARG A 173 -14.20 -7.16 -8.28
C ARG A 173 -13.74 -6.38 -7.06
N ALA A 174 -12.42 -6.33 -6.87
CA ALA A 174 -11.72 -5.51 -5.90
C ALA A 174 -10.71 -4.59 -6.61
N SER A 175 -10.43 -3.42 -6.04
CA SER A 175 -9.47 -2.43 -6.60
C SER A 175 -8.08 -2.49 -5.98
N GLY A 176 -7.91 -3.20 -4.86
CA GLY A 176 -6.67 -3.26 -4.09
C GLY A 176 -6.55 -4.52 -3.24
N ALA A 177 -5.38 -4.74 -2.65
CA ALA A 177 -5.04 -5.94 -1.91
C ALA A 177 -5.94 -6.13 -0.68
N SER A 178 -6.26 -5.05 0.04
CA SER A 178 -7.13 -5.08 1.21
C SER A 178 -8.56 -5.49 0.83
N GLN A 179 -9.11 -4.95 -0.24
CA GLN A 179 -10.42 -5.39 -0.74
C GLN A 179 -10.41 -6.86 -1.20
N GLN A 180 -9.34 -7.30 -1.87
CA GLN A 180 -9.22 -8.70 -2.30
C GLN A 180 -9.20 -9.66 -1.10
N ALA A 181 -8.42 -9.34 -0.08
CA ALA A 181 -8.34 -10.15 1.13
C ALA A 181 -9.63 -10.07 1.97
N PHE A 182 -10.37 -8.97 1.93
CA PHE A 182 -11.72 -8.89 2.50
C PHE A 182 -12.69 -9.85 1.79
N VAL A 183 -12.72 -9.86 0.46
CA VAL A 183 -13.56 -10.78 -0.32
C VAL A 183 -13.18 -12.24 -0.02
N ASN A 184 -11.89 -12.56 0.03
CA ASN A 184 -11.41 -13.90 0.42
C ASN A 184 -11.89 -14.29 1.83
N HIS A 185 -11.84 -13.35 2.79
CA HIS A 185 -12.30 -13.59 4.15
C HIS A 185 -13.80 -13.93 4.22
N LEU A 186 -14.61 -13.35 3.33
CA LEU A 186 -16.03 -13.68 3.17
C LEU A 186 -16.27 -15.00 2.40
N GLY A 187 -15.20 -15.66 1.93
CA GLY A 187 -15.28 -16.87 1.09
C GLY A 187 -15.67 -16.59 -0.36
N GLY A 188 -15.57 -15.34 -0.83
CA GLY A 188 -15.73 -14.97 -2.22
C GLY A 188 -14.44 -15.15 -3.03
N SER A 189 -14.54 -15.00 -4.35
CA SER A 189 -13.41 -15.03 -5.29
C SER A 189 -13.07 -13.61 -5.77
N PRO A 190 -11.99 -12.98 -5.28
CA PRO A 190 -11.64 -11.63 -5.69
C PRO A 190 -11.06 -11.59 -7.09
N ILE A 191 -11.48 -10.61 -7.89
CA ILE A 191 -10.90 -10.31 -9.21
C ILE A 191 -10.38 -8.87 -9.22
N ASN A 192 -9.09 -8.70 -9.51
CA ASN A 192 -8.50 -7.37 -9.64
C ASN A 192 -8.75 -6.81 -11.05
N LEU A 193 -9.53 -5.73 -11.16
CA LEU A 193 -9.82 -5.04 -12.42
C LEU A 193 -9.76 -3.53 -12.23
N ALA A 194 -9.27 -2.83 -13.24
CA ALA A 194 -9.31 -1.37 -13.27
C ALA A 194 -10.75 -0.87 -13.40
N PHE A 195 -11.03 0.34 -12.92
CA PHE A 195 -12.39 0.87 -12.86
C PHE A 195 -13.13 0.88 -14.22
N ALA A 196 -12.42 1.18 -15.31
CA ALA A 196 -12.99 1.21 -16.66
C ALA A 196 -13.45 -0.18 -17.18
N GLU A 197 -12.94 -1.26 -16.61
CA GLU A 197 -13.21 -2.63 -17.06
C GLU A 197 -14.45 -3.24 -16.37
N VAL A 198 -14.91 -2.61 -15.28
CA VAL A 198 -15.92 -3.20 -14.41
C VAL A 198 -17.31 -3.24 -15.05
N GLN A 199 -17.74 -2.18 -15.73
CA GLN A 199 -19.06 -2.15 -16.35
C GLN A 199 -19.22 -3.24 -17.43
N PRO A 200 -18.29 -3.40 -18.39
CA PRO A 200 -18.32 -4.54 -19.31
C PRO A 200 -18.23 -5.91 -18.61
N ALA A 201 -17.44 -6.03 -17.53
CA ALA A 201 -17.29 -7.29 -16.80
C ALA A 201 -18.57 -7.69 -16.03
N LEU A 202 -19.31 -6.71 -15.50
CA LEU A 202 -20.65 -6.94 -14.93
C LEU A 202 -21.65 -7.30 -16.03
N GLY A 203 -21.64 -6.58 -17.17
CA GLY A 203 -22.56 -6.82 -18.28
C GLY A 203 -22.40 -8.22 -18.90
N SER A 204 -21.17 -8.72 -18.98
CA SER A 204 -20.85 -10.06 -19.50
C SER A 204 -20.94 -11.18 -18.47
N GLY A 205 -21.09 -10.87 -17.18
CA GLY A 205 -21.12 -11.88 -16.10
C GLY A 205 -19.75 -12.50 -15.77
N VAL A 206 -18.65 -11.88 -16.21
CA VAL A 206 -17.29 -12.27 -15.79
C VAL A 206 -17.15 -12.10 -14.27
N ILE A 207 -17.74 -11.04 -13.72
CA ILE A 207 -17.87 -10.80 -12.27
C ILE A 207 -19.35 -10.74 -11.88
N ASP A 208 -19.64 -11.20 -10.68
CA ASP A 208 -21.00 -11.21 -10.10
C ASP A 208 -21.28 -9.93 -9.32
N CYS A 209 -20.24 -9.43 -8.65
CA CYS A 209 -20.29 -8.22 -7.84
C CYS A 209 -19.02 -7.37 -8.00
N ALA A 210 -19.07 -6.13 -7.56
CA ALA A 210 -17.95 -5.20 -7.59
C ALA A 210 -17.98 -4.26 -6.40
N ILE A 211 -16.80 -3.93 -5.87
CA ILE A 211 -16.62 -2.91 -4.84
C ILE A 211 -16.17 -1.61 -5.51
N THR A 212 -16.89 -0.51 -5.28
CA THR A 212 -16.50 0.84 -5.70
C THR A 212 -17.24 1.92 -4.94
N GLY A 213 -16.84 3.18 -5.09
CA GLY A 213 -17.54 4.29 -4.46
C GLY A 213 -18.99 4.44 -4.96
N ALA A 214 -19.93 4.71 -4.05
CA ALA A 214 -21.37 4.81 -4.36
C ALA A 214 -21.72 5.73 -5.55
N LEU A 215 -21.16 6.95 -5.62
CA LEU A 215 -21.45 7.87 -6.71
C LEU A 215 -20.71 7.52 -8.01
N SER A 216 -19.48 7.02 -7.93
CA SER A 216 -18.66 6.59 -9.06
C SER A 216 -19.32 5.46 -9.85
N GLY A 217 -19.88 4.47 -9.15
CA GLY A 217 -20.65 3.40 -9.78
C GLY A 217 -21.86 3.94 -10.55
N TYR A 218 -22.59 4.89 -9.96
CA TYR A 218 -23.72 5.54 -10.62
C TYR A 218 -23.29 6.31 -11.88
N ARG A 219 -22.29 7.20 -11.77
CA ARG A 219 -21.77 8.01 -12.89
C ARG A 219 -21.17 7.19 -14.02
N SER A 220 -20.76 5.96 -13.71
CA SER A 220 -20.24 4.99 -14.70
C SER A 220 -21.28 3.95 -15.11
N LYS A 221 -22.54 4.18 -14.76
CA LYS A 221 -23.72 3.41 -15.17
C LYS A 221 -23.72 1.95 -14.72
N TRP A 222 -23.09 1.65 -13.57
CA TRP A 222 -23.04 0.28 -13.04
C TRP A 222 -24.43 -0.30 -12.75
N HIS A 223 -25.42 0.56 -12.50
CA HIS A 223 -26.82 0.20 -12.34
C HIS A 223 -27.49 -0.44 -13.58
N GLU A 224 -26.91 -0.29 -14.78
CA GLU A 224 -27.41 -0.98 -15.98
C GLU A 224 -27.19 -2.50 -15.89
N SER A 225 -26.10 -2.93 -15.25
CA SER A 225 -25.71 -4.35 -15.13
C SER A 225 -25.86 -4.91 -13.72
N ALA A 226 -25.60 -4.11 -12.68
CA ALA A 226 -25.85 -4.44 -11.28
C ALA A 226 -27.27 -4.00 -10.86
N LYS A 227 -27.98 -4.83 -10.09
CA LYS A 227 -29.35 -4.56 -9.64
C LYS A 227 -29.48 -4.39 -8.13
N PHE A 228 -28.43 -4.70 -7.37
CA PHE A 228 -28.42 -4.66 -5.91
C PHE A 228 -27.22 -3.87 -5.41
N ILE A 229 -27.40 -3.07 -4.36
CA ILE A 229 -26.35 -2.27 -3.75
C ILE A 229 -26.45 -2.38 -2.22
N SER A 230 -25.34 -2.65 -1.53
CA SER A 230 -25.25 -2.57 -0.07
C SER A 230 -24.52 -1.29 0.30
N PRO A 231 -25.08 -0.40 1.15
CA PRO A 231 -24.45 0.86 1.49
C PRO A 231 -23.33 0.72 2.54
N MET A 232 -22.97 -0.50 2.94
CA MET A 232 -21.89 -0.74 3.91
C MET A 232 -20.56 -0.17 3.40
N PRO A 233 -19.95 0.80 4.11
CA PRO A 233 -18.62 1.29 3.77
C PRO A 233 -17.57 0.19 3.95
N VAL A 234 -16.89 -0.22 2.88
CA VAL A 234 -15.78 -1.17 2.91
C VAL A 234 -14.48 -0.44 3.26
N ASN A 235 -14.16 0.60 2.49
CA ASN A 235 -13.08 1.59 2.67
C ASN A 235 -13.41 2.86 1.83
N PHE A 236 -12.47 3.77 1.54
CA PHE A 236 -12.77 5.09 0.96
C PHE A 236 -12.02 5.43 -0.34
N GLY A 237 -11.17 4.55 -0.87
CA GLY A 237 -10.57 4.70 -2.19
C GLY A 237 -9.60 5.88 -2.25
N VAL A 238 -8.52 5.83 -1.48
CA VAL A 238 -7.56 6.94 -1.41
C VAL A 238 -6.80 7.16 -2.71
N ALA A 239 -6.63 8.44 -3.02
CA ALA A 239 -5.89 8.99 -4.14
C ALA A 239 -4.67 9.77 -3.64
N ALA A 240 -3.64 9.91 -4.47
CA ALA A 240 -2.56 10.85 -4.22
C ALA A 240 -2.23 11.66 -5.47
N PHE A 241 -1.95 12.94 -5.25
CA PHE A 241 -1.33 13.84 -6.22
C PHE A 241 0.18 13.78 -6.03
N LEU A 242 0.87 13.34 -7.09
CA LEU A 242 2.28 13.00 -7.09
C LEU A 242 3.00 13.80 -8.17
N ALA A 243 4.16 14.34 -7.84
CA ALA A 243 5.09 14.89 -8.81
C ALA A 243 6.35 14.05 -8.90
N ASN A 244 6.95 13.95 -10.08
CA ASN A 244 8.29 13.41 -10.23
C ASN A 244 9.28 14.31 -9.46
N LYS A 245 10.07 13.75 -8.55
CA LYS A 245 10.96 14.54 -7.67
C LYS A 245 12.02 15.32 -8.44
N LYS A 246 12.58 14.73 -9.52
CA LYS A 246 13.62 15.40 -10.31
C LYS A 246 13.04 16.61 -11.04
N TRP A 247 11.88 16.47 -11.67
CA TRP A 247 11.18 17.58 -12.31
C TRP A 247 10.75 18.64 -11.29
N TRP A 248 10.18 18.22 -10.15
CA TRP A 248 9.76 19.13 -9.08
C TRP A 248 10.91 20.05 -8.64
N ALA A 249 12.11 19.49 -8.45
CA ALA A 249 13.30 20.23 -8.05
C ALA A 249 13.78 21.27 -9.07
N THR A 250 13.33 21.22 -10.33
CA THR A 250 13.65 22.25 -11.35
C THR A 250 12.75 23.48 -11.27
N LEU A 251 11.62 23.39 -10.56
CA LEU A 251 10.71 24.52 -10.38
C LEU A 251 11.33 25.55 -9.43
N ASP A 252 11.01 26.82 -9.65
CA ASP A 252 11.39 27.89 -8.73
C ASP A 252 10.82 27.63 -7.33
N PRO A 253 11.58 27.83 -6.24
CA PRO A 253 11.11 27.58 -4.87
C PRO A 253 9.80 28.30 -4.52
N LYS A 254 9.54 29.49 -5.07
CA LYS A 254 8.28 30.22 -4.85
C LYS A 254 7.11 29.52 -5.55
N VAL A 255 7.34 28.93 -6.71
CA VAL A 255 6.34 28.12 -7.42
C VAL A 255 6.05 26.83 -6.66
N GLN A 256 7.09 26.15 -6.14
CA GLN A 256 6.92 24.97 -5.30
C GLN A 256 6.07 25.30 -4.07
N ALA A 257 6.43 26.36 -3.32
CA ALA A 257 5.69 26.78 -2.13
C ALA A 257 4.23 27.17 -2.44
N PHE A 258 4.01 27.89 -3.55
CA PHE A 258 2.66 28.24 -4.00
C PHE A 258 1.84 26.98 -4.30
N LEU A 259 2.37 26.06 -5.09
CA LEU A 259 1.67 24.83 -5.46
C LEU A 259 1.41 23.94 -4.25
N GLU A 260 2.36 23.77 -3.34
CA GLU A 260 2.15 23.00 -2.09
C GLU A 260 0.97 23.57 -1.27
N ALA A 261 0.90 24.90 -1.13
CA ALA A 261 -0.22 25.53 -0.42
C ALA A 261 -1.57 25.35 -1.16
N GLN A 262 -1.58 25.48 -2.48
CA GLN A 262 -2.81 25.29 -3.28
C GLN A 262 -3.28 23.83 -3.26
N MET A 263 -2.37 22.87 -3.31
CA MET A 263 -2.71 21.44 -3.31
C MET A 263 -3.35 20.99 -1.99
N LEU A 264 -2.98 21.61 -0.86
CA LEU A 264 -3.66 21.38 0.42
C LEU A 264 -5.10 21.91 0.41
N LYS A 265 -5.36 23.07 -0.21
CA LYS A 265 -6.73 23.58 -0.38
C LYS A 265 -7.56 22.67 -1.30
N LEU A 266 -6.95 22.16 -2.37
CA LEU A 266 -7.60 21.19 -3.25
C LEU A 266 -7.99 19.93 -2.48
N GLU A 267 -7.06 19.38 -1.70
CA GLU A 267 -7.31 18.23 -0.84
C GLU A 267 -8.49 18.48 0.10
N ASP A 268 -8.48 19.57 0.88
CA ASP A 268 -9.59 19.89 1.78
C ASP A 268 -10.93 19.94 1.05
N SER A 269 -10.95 20.56 -0.15
CA SER A 269 -12.18 20.63 -0.97
C SER A 269 -12.66 19.27 -1.49
N ILE A 270 -11.75 18.34 -1.78
CA ILE A 270 -12.07 16.96 -2.19
C ILE A 270 -12.64 16.19 -1.01
N PHE A 271 -12.02 16.28 0.17
CA PHE A 271 -12.51 15.62 1.37
C PHE A 271 -13.88 16.17 1.78
N ASP A 272 -14.10 17.48 1.74
CA ASP A 272 -15.40 18.08 2.03
C ASP A 272 -16.50 17.61 1.08
N GLN A 273 -16.19 17.45 -0.21
CA GLN A 273 -17.12 16.87 -1.18
C GLN A 273 -17.50 15.44 -0.82
N ALA A 274 -16.50 14.59 -0.59
CA ALA A 274 -16.68 13.16 -0.40
C ALA A 274 -17.57 12.80 0.82
N LYS A 275 -17.64 13.68 1.83
CA LYS A 275 -18.55 13.53 2.99
C LYS A 275 -20.01 13.34 2.58
N THR A 276 -20.44 13.99 1.52
CA THR A 276 -21.84 13.97 1.06
C THR A 276 -22.10 12.98 -0.07
N GLU A 277 -21.06 12.67 -0.85
CA GLU A 277 -21.22 11.90 -2.10
C GLU A 277 -21.61 10.44 -1.88
N THR A 278 -21.31 9.87 -0.71
CA THR A 278 -21.78 8.52 -0.38
C THR A 278 -23.31 8.48 -0.43
N GLN A 279 -23.98 9.40 0.27
CA GLN A 279 -25.45 9.44 0.32
C GLN A 279 -26.04 9.85 -1.03
N THR A 280 -25.46 10.83 -1.72
CA THR A 280 -25.86 11.20 -3.08
C THR A 280 -25.80 9.99 -4.01
N GLY A 281 -24.71 9.23 -3.95
CA GLY A 281 -24.53 8.00 -4.72
C GLY A 281 -25.60 6.94 -4.41
N ILE A 282 -25.91 6.70 -3.13
CA ILE A 282 -26.98 5.77 -2.75
C ILE A 282 -28.34 6.24 -3.29
N ASN A 283 -28.69 7.52 -3.12
CA ASN A 283 -29.94 8.07 -3.64
C ASN A 283 -30.03 7.94 -5.16
N CYS A 284 -28.95 8.26 -5.88
CA CYS A 284 -28.89 8.17 -7.32
C CYS A 284 -28.96 6.71 -7.83
N ASN A 285 -28.36 5.74 -7.13
CA ASN A 285 -28.44 4.33 -7.55
C ASN A 285 -29.81 3.70 -7.27
N THR A 286 -30.53 4.13 -6.23
CA THR A 286 -31.71 3.42 -5.71
C THR A 286 -33.03 4.15 -5.90
N GLY A 287 -32.99 5.47 -6.12
CA GLY A 287 -34.18 6.31 -6.21
C GLY A 287 -34.84 6.60 -4.86
N THR A 288 -34.21 6.28 -3.73
CA THR A 288 -34.79 6.48 -2.39
C THR A 288 -34.70 7.93 -1.88
N GLY A 289 -34.16 8.86 -2.67
CA GLY A 289 -34.00 10.26 -2.30
C GLY A 289 -33.64 11.12 -3.51
N THR A 290 -33.30 12.39 -3.27
CA THR A 290 -32.92 13.31 -4.36
C THR A 290 -31.58 12.91 -4.98
N CYS A 291 -31.56 12.75 -6.30
CA CYS A 291 -30.34 12.58 -7.08
C CYS A 291 -29.96 13.91 -7.75
N GLY A 292 -28.81 14.47 -7.38
CA GLY A 292 -28.28 15.70 -7.98
C GLY A 292 -27.47 15.51 -9.27
N GLU A 293 -27.32 14.26 -9.73
CA GLU A 293 -26.37 13.87 -10.77
C GLU A 293 -27.07 13.31 -12.03
N GLY A 294 -28.40 13.48 -12.13
CA GLY A 294 -29.21 13.03 -13.26
C GLY A 294 -30.44 12.21 -12.84
N ALA A 295 -30.94 11.40 -13.77
CA ALA A 295 -32.09 10.54 -13.52
C ALA A 295 -31.72 9.39 -12.55
N PRO A 296 -32.44 9.22 -11.42
CA PRO A 296 -32.14 8.14 -10.49
C PRO A 296 -32.34 6.78 -11.15
N ALA A 297 -31.50 5.83 -10.78
CA ALA A 297 -31.65 4.42 -11.10
C ALA A 297 -32.59 3.73 -10.10
N ALA A 298 -32.87 2.45 -10.33
CA ALA A 298 -33.82 1.66 -9.55
C ALA A 298 -33.17 0.39 -8.96
N MET A 299 -31.93 0.49 -8.50
CA MET A 299 -31.29 -0.64 -7.81
C MET A 299 -31.95 -0.89 -6.46
N LYS A 300 -32.01 -2.17 -6.05
CA LYS A 300 -32.48 -2.53 -4.72
C LYS A 300 -31.40 -2.28 -3.68
N LEU A 301 -31.72 -1.45 -2.69
CA LEU A 301 -30.89 -1.26 -1.51
C LEU A 301 -30.95 -2.50 -0.62
N VAL A 302 -29.79 -3.09 -0.32
CA VAL A 302 -29.64 -4.19 0.62
C VAL A 302 -29.40 -3.59 2.00
N PRO A 303 -30.21 -3.94 3.02
CA PRO A 303 -30.06 -3.39 4.36
C PRO A 303 -28.71 -3.80 4.96
N VAL A 304 -28.13 -2.91 5.76
CA VAL A 304 -26.95 -3.24 6.56
C VAL A 304 -27.39 -3.99 7.81
N THR A 305 -26.87 -5.20 8.01
CA THR A 305 -27.16 -6.00 9.20
C THR A 305 -26.06 -5.87 10.25
N ALA A 306 -26.36 -6.18 11.51
CA ALA A 306 -25.35 -6.26 12.57
C ALA A 306 -24.27 -7.31 12.28
N ALA A 307 -24.62 -8.37 11.53
CA ALA A 307 -23.67 -9.37 11.06
C ALA A 307 -22.69 -8.78 10.04
N ASP A 308 -23.16 -7.91 9.13
CA ASP A 308 -22.29 -7.21 8.16
C ASP A 308 -21.30 -6.29 8.87
N GLU A 309 -21.75 -5.56 9.90
CA GLU A 309 -20.85 -4.76 10.72
C GLU A 309 -19.80 -5.60 11.43
N THR A 310 -20.20 -6.76 11.93
CA THR A 310 -19.29 -7.69 12.61
C THR A 310 -18.26 -8.23 11.62
N LEU A 311 -18.68 -8.66 10.43
CA LEU A 311 -17.78 -9.12 9.35
C LEU A 311 -16.79 -8.02 8.94
N ARG A 312 -17.26 -6.77 8.82
CA ARG A 312 -16.40 -5.63 8.53
C ARG A 312 -15.39 -5.34 9.65
N LYS A 313 -15.82 -5.40 10.92
CA LYS A 313 -14.94 -5.19 12.08
C LYS A 313 -13.96 -6.35 12.27
N ASP A 314 -14.35 -7.58 11.94
CA ASP A 314 -13.47 -8.74 11.96
C ASP A 314 -12.38 -8.65 10.89
N ALA A 315 -12.71 -8.08 9.73
CA ALA A 315 -11.73 -7.72 8.72
C ALA A 315 -10.69 -6.72 9.28
N ARG A 316 -11.14 -5.69 10.01
CA ARG A 316 -10.26 -4.75 10.73
C ARG A 316 -9.40 -5.42 11.81
N ALA A 317 -9.90 -6.43 12.50
CA ALA A 317 -9.19 -7.11 13.60
C ALA A 317 -7.99 -7.97 13.12
N GLY A 318 -7.66 -7.93 11.83
CA GLY A 318 -6.55 -8.67 11.25
C GLY A 318 -6.90 -10.11 10.86
N LYS A 319 -8.18 -10.50 10.87
CA LYS A 319 -8.60 -11.82 10.35
C LYS A 319 -8.64 -11.86 8.81
N SER A 320 -8.93 -10.73 8.15
CA SER A 320 -8.73 -10.59 6.71
C SER A 320 -7.33 -10.09 6.36
N HIS A 321 -6.64 -9.43 7.30
CA HIS A 321 -5.32 -8.82 7.10
C HIS A 321 -4.34 -9.10 8.24
N PRO A 322 -3.90 -10.36 8.45
CA PRO A 322 -2.91 -10.66 9.48
C PRO A 322 -1.60 -9.87 9.29
N ALA A 323 -1.29 -9.49 8.04
CA ALA A 323 -0.09 -8.74 7.68
C ALA A 323 -0.23 -7.20 7.74
N LEU A 324 -1.42 -6.59 7.62
CA LEU A 324 -1.52 -5.13 7.38
C LEU A 324 -1.98 -4.27 8.57
N VAL A 325 -2.77 -4.81 9.52
CA VAL A 325 -3.52 -3.93 10.47
C VAL A 325 -2.92 -3.83 11.88
N ARG A 326 -1.97 -4.68 12.27
CA ARG A 326 -1.58 -4.80 13.70
C ARG A 326 -0.67 -3.71 14.30
N PRO A 327 0.09 -2.85 13.58
CA PRO A 327 0.92 -1.86 14.27
C PRO A 327 0.49 -0.39 14.22
N ALA A 328 -0.43 0.00 13.34
CA ALA A 328 -0.71 1.43 13.09
C ALA A 328 -1.64 2.08 14.13
N LEU A 329 -2.61 1.35 14.67
CA LEU A 329 -3.67 1.93 15.51
C LEU A 329 -3.33 2.05 17.00
N ARG A 330 -2.33 1.32 17.52
CA ARG A 330 -1.96 1.40 18.95
C ARG A 330 -1.10 2.61 19.31
N ARG A 331 -0.52 3.30 18.32
CA ARG A 331 0.39 4.45 18.54
C ARG A 331 -0.33 5.80 18.72
N GLY A 332 -1.53 5.97 18.17
CA GLY A 332 -2.22 7.27 18.18
C GLY A 332 -2.87 7.65 19.52
N MET A 333 -3.34 6.68 20.31
CA MET A 333 -4.17 6.97 21.49
C MET A 333 -3.39 7.01 22.82
N ARG A 334 -2.11 6.58 22.82
CA ARG A 334 -1.20 6.69 23.99
C ARG A 334 -0.29 7.93 23.96
N ALA A 335 -0.05 8.51 22.79
CA ALA A 335 0.86 9.64 22.63
C ALA A 335 0.32 10.95 23.24
N ASP A 336 -1.00 11.10 23.42
CA ASP A 336 -1.61 12.33 23.93
C ASP A 336 -1.68 12.41 25.47
N LEU A 337 -1.53 11.27 26.15
CA LEU A 337 -1.51 11.21 27.62
C LEU A 337 -0.10 11.36 28.20
N GLU A 338 0.95 10.99 27.45
CA GLU A 338 2.33 11.01 27.97
C GLU A 338 3.16 12.24 27.55
N HIS A 339 2.58 13.19 26.80
CA HIS A 339 3.26 14.43 26.37
C HIS A 339 3.06 15.60 27.35
N ARG A 340 2.07 15.52 28.25
CA ARG A 340 1.82 16.57 29.26
C ARG A 340 2.75 16.50 30.48
N ASP A 341 3.40 15.37 30.72
CA ASP A 341 4.19 15.15 31.95
C ASP A 341 5.72 15.26 31.75
N ARG A 342 6.22 15.51 30.54
CA ARG A 342 7.66 15.47 30.21
C ARG A 342 8.34 16.81 29.93
N CYS A 343 7.65 17.94 30.14
CA CYS A 343 8.22 19.28 29.95
C CYS A 343 8.62 19.99 31.26
N ALA A 344 8.78 19.25 32.36
CA ALA A 344 9.37 19.81 33.56
C ALA A 344 10.52 18.90 34.02
N LEU A 345 11.68 19.53 34.19
CA LEU A 345 12.88 19.11 34.93
C LEU A 345 14.10 18.71 34.08
N GLU A 346 15.11 19.57 34.25
CA GLU A 346 16.56 19.28 34.31
C GLU A 346 17.42 19.51 33.06
N ASP A 347 17.72 20.80 32.92
CA ASP A 347 19.01 21.39 32.61
C ASP A 347 20.11 20.93 33.61
N GLN A 348 21.26 20.43 33.12
CA GLN A 348 22.61 20.77 33.64
C GLN A 348 23.77 20.05 32.91
N ASP A 349 24.75 20.89 32.55
CA ASP A 349 26.12 20.68 32.06
C ASP A 349 26.85 19.35 32.28
N ARG A 350 27.52 18.87 31.21
CA ARG A 350 28.79 18.11 31.28
C ARG A 350 29.66 18.34 30.02
N PRO A 351 30.99 18.55 30.14
CA PRO A 351 31.84 18.93 29.02
C PRO A 351 32.23 17.73 28.12
N VAL A 352 32.16 17.93 26.81
CA VAL A 352 32.57 16.98 25.77
C VAL A 352 34.06 17.16 25.46
N THR A 353 34.85 16.09 25.56
CA THR A 353 36.22 16.01 25.03
C THR A 353 36.21 15.18 23.74
N PRO A 354 36.89 15.57 22.65
CA PRO A 354 36.80 14.87 21.38
C PRO A 354 37.72 13.64 21.33
N GLY A 355 37.13 12.44 21.31
CA GLY A 355 37.80 11.16 21.08
C GLY A 355 37.41 10.57 19.72
N GLN A 356 38.40 10.13 18.96
CA GLN A 356 38.38 9.63 17.59
C GLN A 356 37.45 8.42 17.33
N PRO A 357 37.08 8.15 16.05
CA PRO A 357 36.13 7.10 15.71
C PRO A 357 36.75 5.70 15.85
N SER A 358 36.20 4.90 16.77
CA SER A 358 36.45 3.47 16.85
C SER A 358 35.45 2.73 15.95
N MET A 359 35.85 2.40 14.72
CA MET A 359 35.20 1.34 13.94
C MET A 359 35.68 -0.02 14.44
N THR A 360 34.87 -0.71 15.22
CA THR A 360 34.89 -2.16 15.35
C THR A 360 33.62 -2.68 14.69
N GLN A 361 33.71 -3.14 13.44
CA GLN A 361 32.63 -3.91 12.81
C GLN A 361 32.51 -5.23 13.57
N ASP A 362 31.39 -5.40 14.27
CA ASP A 362 31.00 -6.67 14.86
C ASP A 362 30.72 -7.67 13.72
N THR A 363 31.63 -8.62 13.49
CA THR A 363 31.58 -9.61 12.39
C THR A 363 30.50 -10.68 12.58
N ARG A 364 29.80 -10.64 13.73
CA ARG A 364 28.77 -11.62 14.10
C ARG A 364 27.45 -11.44 13.36
N TYR A 365 27.19 -10.23 12.86
CA TYR A 365 25.92 -9.86 12.21
C TYR A 365 26.17 -9.44 10.77
N GLN A 366 25.63 -10.18 9.81
CA GLN A 366 25.69 -9.83 8.41
C GLN A 366 24.28 -9.46 7.90
N PRO A 367 24.00 -8.18 7.62
CA PRO A 367 22.74 -7.81 6.95
C PRO A 367 22.73 -8.39 5.53
N LEU A 368 21.58 -8.89 5.11
CA LEU A 368 21.32 -9.42 3.78
C LEU A 368 20.15 -8.65 3.17
N SER A 369 20.38 -8.03 2.04
CA SER A 369 19.38 -7.31 1.25
C SER A 369 18.98 -8.12 0.02
N PRO A 370 17.85 -7.79 -0.64
CA PRO A 370 17.48 -8.41 -1.91
C PRO A 370 18.56 -8.32 -3.01
N ALA A 371 19.47 -7.34 -2.93
CA ALA A 371 20.58 -7.22 -3.87
C ALA A 371 21.65 -8.31 -3.67
N ASP A 372 21.71 -8.93 -2.49
CA ASP A 372 22.65 -10.00 -2.14
C ASP A 372 22.13 -11.39 -2.54
N TYR A 373 20.87 -11.48 -2.97
CA TYR A 373 20.22 -12.75 -3.26
C TYR A 373 20.55 -13.27 -4.66
N LEU A 374 20.78 -14.59 -4.74
CA LEU A 374 21.04 -15.26 -6.01
C LEU A 374 19.72 -15.71 -6.65
N ASN A 375 19.37 -15.13 -7.79
CA ASN A 375 18.20 -15.51 -8.57
C ASN A 375 18.56 -16.56 -9.64
N ILE A 376 17.97 -17.75 -9.55
CA ILE A 376 18.22 -18.88 -10.45
C ILE A 376 16.92 -19.18 -11.21
N PRO A 377 16.85 -18.89 -12.53
CA PRO A 377 15.74 -19.33 -13.36
C PRO A 377 15.63 -20.86 -13.37
N TRP A 378 14.40 -21.38 -13.36
CA TRP A 378 14.18 -22.81 -13.46
C TRP A 378 14.56 -23.33 -14.85
N LYS A 379 15.10 -24.56 -14.91
CA LYS A 379 15.51 -25.20 -16.18
C LYS A 379 14.36 -25.34 -17.19
N ASN A 380 13.12 -25.44 -16.72
CA ASN A 380 11.91 -25.55 -17.55
C ASN A 380 11.28 -24.19 -17.92
N GLY A 381 11.89 -23.07 -17.52
CA GLY A 381 11.37 -21.72 -17.77
C GLY A 381 10.12 -21.34 -16.97
N GLY A 382 9.66 -22.20 -16.03
CA GLY A 382 8.41 -22.01 -15.30
C GLY A 382 8.46 -21.03 -14.11
N GLY A 383 9.63 -20.47 -13.80
CA GLY A 383 9.81 -19.59 -12.65
C GLY A 383 11.27 -19.23 -12.35
N VAL A 384 11.46 -18.51 -11.24
CA VAL A 384 12.77 -18.13 -10.68
C VAL A 384 12.77 -18.52 -9.20
N SER A 385 13.84 -19.15 -8.74
CA SER A 385 14.11 -19.37 -7.33
C SER A 385 15.13 -18.35 -6.84
N THR A 386 14.81 -17.64 -5.77
CA THR A 386 15.68 -16.66 -5.13
C THR A 386 16.34 -17.30 -3.92
N THR A 387 17.66 -17.39 -3.89
CA THR A 387 18.42 -17.86 -2.72
C THR A 387 18.73 -16.68 -1.81
N ILE A 388 18.21 -16.71 -0.60
CA ILE A 388 18.42 -15.68 0.44
C ILE A 388 19.79 -15.86 1.07
N ALA A 389 20.09 -17.10 1.46
CA ALA A 389 21.37 -17.51 2.04
C ALA A 389 21.57 -19.00 1.80
N GLY A 390 22.81 -19.46 1.78
CA GLY A 390 23.11 -20.87 1.63
C GLY A 390 24.60 -21.14 1.72
N GLU A 391 24.94 -22.42 1.82
CA GLU A 391 26.31 -22.89 1.86
C GLU A 391 26.49 -24.05 0.89
N ARG A 392 27.64 -24.08 0.24
CA ARG A 392 28.00 -25.09 -0.76
C ARG A 392 29.38 -25.66 -0.43
N LEU A 393 29.62 -26.89 -0.87
CA LEU A 393 30.94 -27.51 -0.85
C LEU A 393 31.93 -26.66 -1.67
N PRO A 394 33.19 -26.54 -1.22
CA PRO A 394 34.22 -25.82 -1.96
C PRO A 394 34.34 -26.33 -3.40
N GLY A 395 34.35 -25.42 -4.37
CA GLY A 395 34.51 -25.75 -5.80
C GLY A 395 33.24 -26.26 -6.50
N ALA A 396 32.10 -26.39 -5.81
CA ALA A 396 30.86 -26.81 -6.46
C ALA A 396 30.27 -25.71 -7.36
N PRO A 397 29.89 -26.01 -8.61
CA PRO A 397 29.31 -25.02 -9.52
C PRO A 397 27.94 -24.53 -9.03
N PRO A 398 27.52 -23.28 -9.31
CA PRO A 398 26.18 -22.78 -8.99
C PRO A 398 25.08 -23.60 -9.70
N GLY A 399 23.93 -23.78 -9.03
CA GLY A 399 22.75 -24.44 -9.63
C GLY A 399 22.75 -25.98 -9.61
N ASP A 400 23.81 -26.62 -9.12
CA ASP A 400 23.86 -28.07 -8.87
C ASP A 400 23.51 -28.42 -7.42
N TRP A 401 22.57 -29.31 -7.17
CA TRP A 401 22.22 -29.71 -5.81
C TRP A 401 23.29 -30.56 -5.14
N SER A 402 24.15 -31.27 -5.89
CA SER A 402 25.18 -32.16 -5.33
C SER A 402 26.15 -31.43 -4.38
N GLY A 403 26.41 -30.16 -4.67
CA GLY A 403 27.28 -29.29 -3.91
C GLY A 403 26.61 -28.48 -2.82
N VAL A 404 25.29 -28.51 -2.67
CA VAL A 404 24.57 -27.70 -1.65
C VAL A 404 24.67 -28.39 -0.30
N ILE A 405 25.12 -27.69 0.74
CA ILE A 405 25.05 -28.16 2.13
C ILE A 405 23.70 -27.77 2.73
N TRP A 406 23.33 -26.49 2.60
CA TRP A 406 22.00 -25.99 2.92
C TRP A 406 21.67 -24.75 2.09
N GLN A 407 20.39 -24.48 1.88
CA GLN A 407 19.91 -23.33 1.15
C GLN A 407 18.57 -22.85 1.72
N LEU A 408 18.50 -21.57 2.07
CA LEU A 408 17.26 -20.87 2.34
C LEU A 408 16.86 -20.08 1.10
N GLY A 409 15.72 -20.43 0.51
CA GLY A 409 15.24 -19.79 -0.71
C GLY A 409 13.79 -19.33 -0.62
N ARG A 410 13.47 -18.32 -1.44
CA ARG A 410 12.12 -17.84 -1.74
C ARG A 410 11.74 -18.31 -3.13
N THR A 411 10.51 -18.77 -3.31
CA THR A 411 10.06 -19.31 -4.59
C THR A 411 8.59 -19.03 -4.81
N ARG A 412 8.25 -18.54 -6.00
CA ARG A 412 6.86 -18.35 -6.43
C ARG A 412 6.40 -19.56 -7.25
N ILE A 413 5.32 -20.20 -6.83
CA ILE A 413 4.70 -21.33 -7.51
C ILE A 413 3.43 -20.82 -8.18
N VAL A 414 3.48 -20.67 -9.50
CA VAL A 414 2.38 -20.09 -10.30
C VAL A 414 1.50 -21.14 -10.97
N ALA A 415 1.97 -22.38 -11.06
CA ALA A 415 1.23 -23.51 -11.59
C ALA A 415 1.63 -24.81 -10.85
N PRO A 416 0.75 -25.82 -10.80
CA PRO A 416 1.08 -27.18 -10.38
C PRO A 416 2.31 -27.73 -11.10
N ALA A 417 3.27 -28.28 -10.36
CA ALA A 417 4.49 -28.84 -10.94
C ALA A 417 5.14 -29.90 -10.03
N PRO A 418 5.86 -30.87 -10.61
CA PRO A 418 6.67 -31.80 -9.83
C PRO A 418 7.83 -31.07 -9.15
N PHE A 419 8.17 -31.48 -7.93
CA PHE A 419 9.34 -31.00 -7.22
C PHE A 419 10.59 -31.81 -7.62
N SER A 420 11.77 -31.18 -7.50
CA SER A 420 13.03 -31.88 -7.72
C SER A 420 13.22 -32.99 -6.67
N ASP A 421 13.68 -34.15 -7.11
CA ASP A 421 14.18 -35.21 -6.23
C ASP A 421 15.48 -34.74 -5.58
N LEU A 422 15.43 -34.59 -4.26
CA LEU A 422 16.54 -34.21 -3.41
C LEU A 422 16.78 -35.31 -2.37
N THR A 423 16.83 -36.58 -2.80
CA THR A 423 17.18 -37.71 -1.94
C THR A 423 18.46 -37.42 -1.14
N GLY A 424 18.39 -37.64 0.17
CA GLY A 424 19.47 -37.30 1.13
C GLY A 424 19.34 -35.91 1.75
N PHE A 425 18.41 -35.06 1.28
CA PHE A 425 18.10 -33.77 1.86
C PHE A 425 16.84 -33.82 2.73
N GLU A 426 16.74 -32.87 3.65
CA GLU A 426 15.54 -32.53 4.39
C GLU A 426 15.01 -31.17 3.91
N ARG A 427 13.68 -31.01 3.94
CA ARG A 427 13.01 -29.78 3.55
C ARG A 427 12.09 -29.27 4.66
N LEU A 428 12.19 -27.99 4.93
CA LEU A 428 11.24 -27.21 5.72
C LEU A 428 10.67 -26.12 4.83
N GLN A 429 9.35 -26.10 4.66
CA GLN A 429 8.68 -25.14 3.79
C GLN A 429 7.56 -24.42 4.51
N ILE A 430 7.38 -23.14 4.18
CA ILE A 430 6.27 -22.30 4.65
C ILE A 430 5.67 -21.55 3.46
N VAL A 431 4.35 -21.35 3.45
CA VAL A 431 3.69 -20.39 2.56
C VAL A 431 3.74 -19.00 3.21
N ILE A 432 4.26 -18.02 2.49
CA ILE A 432 4.41 -16.63 2.94
C ILE A 432 3.56 -15.63 2.14
N GLY A 433 3.00 -16.07 1.01
CA GLY A 433 2.08 -15.30 0.18
C GLY A 433 1.15 -16.22 -0.62
N GLY A 434 -0.09 -15.79 -0.86
CA GLY A 434 -1.14 -16.67 -1.40
C GLY A 434 -1.68 -17.65 -0.34
N SER A 435 -2.44 -18.65 -0.77
CA SER A 435 -2.96 -19.73 0.10
C SER A 435 -3.28 -20.99 -0.70
N GLY A 436 -3.60 -22.09 0.00
CA GLY A 436 -4.10 -23.31 -0.65
C GLY A 436 -3.03 -24.11 -1.38
N LEU A 437 -1.78 -24.08 -0.91
CA LEU A 437 -0.74 -24.99 -1.40
C LEU A 437 -0.93 -26.36 -0.75
N VAL A 438 -0.95 -27.40 -1.57
CA VAL A 438 -0.91 -28.79 -1.13
C VAL A 438 0.19 -29.51 -1.89
N LEU A 439 0.96 -30.35 -1.21
CA LEU A 439 1.94 -31.21 -1.87
C LEU A 439 1.42 -32.64 -1.88
N GLU A 440 1.10 -33.14 -3.08
CA GLU A 440 0.64 -34.51 -3.26
C GLU A 440 1.83 -35.45 -3.23
N THR A 441 1.73 -36.51 -2.42
CA THR A 441 2.75 -37.55 -2.24
C THR A 441 2.15 -38.93 -2.52
N PRO A 442 2.95 -39.98 -2.76
CA PRO A 442 2.43 -41.33 -2.96
C PRO A 442 1.60 -41.88 -1.80
N THR A 443 1.82 -41.36 -0.58
CA THR A 443 1.20 -41.87 0.65
C THR A 443 0.15 -40.93 1.25
N GLY A 444 -0.16 -39.81 0.59
CA GLY A 444 -1.10 -38.81 1.10
C GLY A 444 -0.73 -37.39 0.65
N GLU A 445 -1.13 -36.39 1.42
CA GLU A 445 -0.80 -34.99 1.15
C GLU A 445 -0.05 -34.35 2.32
N ILE A 446 0.86 -33.43 1.99
CA ILE A 446 1.46 -32.51 2.95
C ILE A 446 0.66 -31.21 2.85
N ASP A 447 -0.02 -30.85 3.94
CA ASP A 447 -0.86 -29.66 4.02
C ASP A 447 0.01 -28.40 4.26
N LEU A 448 -0.04 -27.48 3.30
CA LEU A 448 0.55 -26.14 3.37
C LEU A 448 -0.52 -25.05 3.10
N ARG A 449 -1.80 -25.37 3.31
CA ARG A 449 -2.92 -24.46 3.04
C ARG A 449 -2.89 -23.24 3.94
N GLN A 450 -2.46 -23.42 5.19
CA GLN A 450 -2.31 -22.35 6.17
C GLN A 450 -0.94 -21.64 5.99
N PRO A 451 -0.93 -20.33 5.69
CA PRO A 451 0.31 -19.57 5.64
C PRO A 451 1.02 -19.55 6.99
N PHE A 452 2.35 -19.41 6.93
CA PHE A 452 3.23 -19.28 8.11
C PHE A 452 3.23 -20.48 9.06
N VAL A 453 2.81 -21.66 8.59
CA VAL A 453 2.94 -22.93 9.30
C VAL A 453 4.06 -23.75 8.64
N PRO A 454 5.19 -24.01 9.35
CA PRO A 454 6.26 -24.85 8.82
C PRO A 454 5.81 -26.29 8.61
N SER A 455 6.15 -26.85 7.46
CA SER A 455 6.01 -28.27 7.19
C SER A 455 7.36 -28.89 6.87
N ARG A 456 7.67 -30.00 7.55
CA ARG A 456 8.93 -30.75 7.45
C ARG A 456 8.70 -32.04 6.69
N TYR A 457 9.52 -32.33 5.69
CA TYR A 457 9.41 -33.56 4.90
C TYR A 457 10.74 -33.97 4.26
N ASP A 458 10.78 -35.22 3.78
CA ASP A 458 11.94 -35.78 3.07
C ASP A 458 12.09 -35.15 1.69
N GLY A 459 13.31 -34.71 1.36
CA GLY A 459 13.62 -34.13 0.06
C GLY A 459 13.52 -35.11 -1.12
N GLY A 460 13.61 -36.42 -0.85
CA GLY A 460 13.43 -37.48 -1.83
C GLY A 460 11.97 -37.95 -2.01
N THR A 461 11.01 -37.43 -1.22
CA THR A 461 9.61 -37.78 -1.42
C THR A 461 9.13 -37.27 -2.79
N PRO A 462 8.60 -38.14 -3.67
CA PRO A 462 7.99 -37.70 -4.92
C PRO A 462 6.82 -36.75 -4.62
N ILE A 463 6.90 -35.52 -5.10
CA ILE A 463 5.91 -34.46 -4.82
C ILE A 463 5.44 -33.83 -6.12
N VAL A 464 4.12 -33.65 -6.25
CA VAL A 464 3.51 -32.73 -7.22
C VAL A 464 2.74 -31.67 -6.44
N SER A 465 3.02 -30.39 -6.71
CA SER A 465 2.25 -29.32 -6.08
C SER A 465 0.85 -29.22 -6.68
N ARG A 466 -0.14 -28.94 -5.84
CA ARG A 466 -1.49 -28.56 -6.23
C ARG A 466 -1.80 -27.19 -5.62
N LEU A 467 -2.40 -26.32 -6.43
CA LEU A 467 -2.79 -24.97 -6.05
C LEU A 467 -4.31 -24.89 -6.01
N GLU A 468 -4.88 -24.77 -4.81
CA GLU A 468 -6.33 -24.67 -4.64
C GLU A 468 -6.84 -23.22 -4.83
N ASN A 469 -6.04 -22.22 -4.45
CA ASN A 469 -6.43 -20.81 -4.43
C ASN A 469 -5.51 -19.91 -5.27
N GLY A 470 -4.93 -20.45 -6.35
CA GLY A 470 -4.04 -19.72 -7.26
C GLY A 470 -2.56 -19.71 -6.83
N PRO A 471 -1.74 -18.80 -7.40
CA PRO A 471 -0.30 -18.77 -7.13
C PRO A 471 0.05 -18.54 -5.66
N VAL A 472 1.11 -19.20 -5.20
CA VAL A 472 1.64 -19.03 -3.85
C VAL A 472 3.11 -18.62 -3.89
N GLU A 473 3.58 -18.04 -2.80
CA GLU A 473 4.98 -17.77 -2.53
C GLU A 473 5.41 -18.50 -1.27
N VAL A 474 6.55 -19.18 -1.33
CA VAL A 474 7.06 -20.01 -0.25
C VAL A 474 8.48 -19.62 0.15
N ILE A 475 8.80 -19.82 1.42
CA ILE A 475 10.20 -19.97 1.87
C ILE A 475 10.47 -21.47 2.02
N ASN A 476 11.63 -21.89 1.56
CA ASN A 476 12.06 -23.28 1.53
C ASN A 476 13.49 -23.36 2.07
N LEU A 477 13.66 -24.01 3.22
CA LEU A 477 14.94 -24.35 3.80
C LEU A 477 15.24 -25.81 3.47
N ILE A 478 16.27 -26.02 2.66
CA ILE A 478 16.69 -27.34 2.18
C ILE A 478 18.08 -27.62 2.72
N ALA A 479 18.33 -28.80 3.27
CA ALA A 479 19.66 -29.13 3.79
C ALA A 479 20.01 -30.61 3.69
N ARG A 480 21.31 -30.91 3.52
CA ARG A 480 21.82 -32.28 3.53
C ARG A 480 21.77 -32.84 4.95
N ARG A 481 21.10 -33.98 5.10
CA ARG A 481 20.89 -34.63 6.41
C ARG A 481 22.18 -35.14 7.05
N ASP A 482 23.21 -35.43 6.25
CA ASP A 482 24.50 -35.91 6.72
C ASP A 482 25.41 -34.77 7.24
N SER A 483 25.09 -33.51 6.91
CA SER A 483 26.00 -32.37 7.10
C SER A 483 25.51 -31.40 8.17
N VAL A 484 24.21 -31.15 8.24
CA VAL A 484 23.60 -30.19 9.18
C VAL A 484 22.26 -30.69 9.71
N THR A 485 21.82 -30.11 10.82
CA THR A 485 20.43 -30.15 11.28
C THR A 485 19.81 -28.78 11.08
N ILE A 486 18.56 -28.75 10.62
CA ILE A 486 17.83 -27.51 10.35
C ILE A 486 16.56 -27.39 11.19
N ASP A 487 16.21 -26.16 11.53
CA ASP A 487 14.91 -25.79 12.07
C ASP A 487 14.39 -24.50 11.45
N LEU A 488 13.07 -24.34 11.40
CA LEU A 488 12.41 -23.20 10.78
C LEU A 488 11.25 -22.75 11.67
N VAL A 489 11.45 -21.62 12.33
CA VAL A 489 10.47 -21.03 13.26
C VAL A 489 9.87 -19.79 12.64
N VAL A 490 8.55 -19.65 12.76
CA VAL A 490 7.87 -18.40 12.43
C VAL A 490 7.52 -17.68 13.73
N LEU A 491 8.01 -16.46 13.86
CA LEU A 491 7.66 -15.55 14.94
C LEU A 491 6.59 -14.58 14.46
N THR A 492 5.49 -14.51 15.20
CA THR A 492 4.40 -13.55 14.98
C THR A 492 4.11 -12.80 16.28
N GLY A 493 3.66 -11.55 16.19
CA GLY A 493 3.34 -10.74 17.38
C GLY A 493 4.58 -10.17 18.06
N SER A 494 4.71 -10.35 19.38
CA SER A 494 5.85 -9.91 20.20
C SER A 494 6.22 -10.97 21.23
N GLY A 495 7.50 -11.11 21.57
CA GLY A 495 7.97 -12.04 22.60
C GLY A 495 9.48 -12.29 22.54
N GLU A 496 9.93 -13.35 23.21
CA GLU A 496 11.36 -13.70 23.33
C GLU A 496 11.65 -15.16 22.98
N LEU A 497 12.78 -15.39 22.28
CA LEU A 497 13.27 -16.70 21.88
C LEU A 497 14.78 -16.74 22.07
N SER A 498 15.26 -17.74 22.81
CA SER A 498 16.69 -18.04 22.89
C SER A 498 17.10 -18.96 21.74
N LEU A 499 18.08 -18.51 20.96
CA LEU A 499 18.68 -19.28 19.89
C LEU A 499 19.93 -20.04 20.37
N PRO A 500 20.09 -21.32 20.00
CA PRO A 500 21.26 -22.11 20.36
C PRO A 500 22.51 -21.65 19.60
N LEU A 501 23.68 -22.21 19.93
CA LEU A 501 24.91 -21.95 19.17
C LEU A 501 24.82 -22.59 17.77
N ALA A 502 24.42 -21.80 16.77
CA ALA A 502 24.29 -22.25 15.38
C ALA A 502 24.39 -21.05 14.42
N ARG A 503 24.22 -21.31 13.12
CA ARG A 503 23.97 -20.25 12.14
C ARG A 503 22.48 -19.97 12.08
N HIS A 504 22.09 -18.71 12.09
CA HIS A 504 20.71 -18.28 12.03
C HIS A 504 20.50 -17.26 10.92
N ILE A 505 19.42 -17.43 10.16
CA ILE A 505 18.95 -16.42 9.21
C ILE A 505 17.59 -15.93 9.69
N ILE A 506 17.52 -14.67 10.08
CA ILE A 506 16.27 -14.01 10.48
C ILE A 506 15.79 -13.21 9.27
N HIS A 507 14.71 -13.64 8.66
CA HIS A 507 14.18 -13.06 7.42
C HIS A 507 12.81 -12.43 7.64
N ALA A 508 12.58 -11.27 7.03
CA ALA A 508 11.29 -10.56 7.02
C ALA A 508 10.55 -10.87 5.69
N PRO A 509 9.65 -11.88 5.64
CA PRO A 509 9.17 -12.44 4.38
C PRO A 509 8.05 -11.63 3.70
N SER A 510 7.34 -10.80 4.46
CA SER A 510 6.08 -10.18 4.02
C SER A 510 5.85 -8.76 4.55
N ILE A 511 6.35 -8.44 5.75
CA ILE A 511 6.26 -7.11 6.37
C ILE A 511 7.59 -6.73 7.03
N GLU A 512 7.82 -5.43 7.21
CA GLU A 512 8.97 -4.97 8.00
C GLU A 512 8.92 -5.61 9.38
N THR A 513 10.07 -6.13 9.81
CA THR A 513 10.19 -6.86 11.07
C THR A 513 11.26 -6.20 11.92
N ARG A 514 10.88 -5.79 13.13
CA ARG A 514 11.80 -5.25 14.14
C ARG A 514 12.12 -6.35 15.12
N VAL A 515 13.37 -6.78 15.12
CA VAL A 515 13.91 -7.77 16.07
C VAL A 515 15.02 -7.13 16.85
N GLU A 516 15.04 -7.34 18.15
CA GLU A 516 16.18 -7.04 18.98
C GLU A 516 16.99 -8.32 19.17
N ILE A 517 18.28 -8.25 18.86
CA ILE A 517 19.21 -9.38 18.99
C ILE A 517 20.27 -8.94 20.00
N ASP A 518 20.39 -9.67 21.10
CA ASP A 518 21.31 -9.36 22.21
C ASP A 518 21.20 -7.89 22.67
N GLY A 519 19.98 -7.34 22.73
CA GLY A 519 19.71 -5.96 23.17
C GLY A 519 19.88 -4.89 22.09
N ARG A 520 20.29 -5.24 20.86
CA ARG A 520 20.40 -4.32 19.73
C ARG A 520 19.21 -4.47 18.79
N GLU A 521 18.53 -3.36 18.50
CA GLU A 521 17.40 -3.36 17.57
C GLU A 521 17.86 -3.40 16.10
N HIS A 522 17.24 -4.29 15.33
CA HIS A 522 17.39 -4.47 13.89
C HIS A 522 16.02 -4.30 13.24
N ALA A 523 15.86 -3.26 12.42
CA ALA A 523 14.72 -3.12 11.51
C ALA A 523 15.07 -3.82 10.19
N LEU A 524 14.36 -4.89 9.88
CA LEU A 524 14.49 -5.66 8.65
C LEU A 524 13.35 -5.25 7.70
N PRO A 525 13.60 -4.47 6.64
CA PRO A 525 12.58 -4.18 5.65
C PRO A 525 12.07 -5.47 5.00
N VAL A 526 10.91 -5.39 4.33
CA VAL A 526 10.38 -6.55 3.58
C VAL A 526 11.45 -7.14 2.67
N ASN A 527 11.53 -8.46 2.67
CA ASN A 527 12.50 -9.28 1.96
C ASN A 527 13.96 -9.08 2.39
N HIS A 528 14.26 -8.36 3.46
CA HIS A 528 15.61 -8.35 4.02
C HIS A 528 15.79 -9.46 5.04
N ALA A 529 17.03 -9.82 5.31
CA ALA A 529 17.39 -10.74 6.35
C ALA A 529 18.63 -10.25 7.11
N VAL A 530 18.90 -10.88 8.24
CA VAL A 530 20.20 -10.80 8.90
C VAL A 530 20.68 -12.22 9.15
N SER A 531 21.93 -12.48 8.79
CA SER A 531 22.65 -13.68 9.20
C SER A 531 23.35 -13.41 10.51
N LEU A 532 23.22 -14.36 11.42
CA LEU A 532 23.80 -14.36 12.75
C LEU A 532 24.55 -15.67 12.94
N ASP A 533 25.80 -15.60 13.37
CA ASP A 533 26.56 -16.77 13.82
C ASP A 533 26.69 -16.76 15.36
N GLY A 534 26.23 -17.85 15.98
CA GLY A 534 26.30 -18.09 17.43
C GLY A 534 24.98 -17.90 18.18
N ALA A 535 24.99 -18.18 19.49
CA ALA A 535 23.80 -18.18 20.34
C ALA A 535 23.33 -16.77 20.72
N ALA A 536 22.07 -16.43 20.49
CA ALA A 536 21.56 -15.10 20.79
C ALA A 536 20.18 -15.14 21.45
N ASN A 537 19.86 -14.11 22.22
CA ASN A 537 18.49 -13.89 22.65
C ASN A 537 17.83 -12.92 21.68
N ILE A 538 16.71 -13.36 21.10
CA ILE A 538 15.90 -12.55 20.22
C ILE A 538 14.67 -12.10 20.97
N ARG A 539 14.45 -10.80 20.99
CA ARG A 539 13.15 -10.21 21.33
C ARG A 539 12.53 -9.68 20.06
N TRP A 540 11.48 -10.32 19.55
CA TRP A 540 10.76 -9.81 18.39
C TRP A 540 9.75 -8.76 18.86
N ILE A 541 9.85 -7.58 18.28
CA ILE A 541 9.09 -6.40 18.71
C ILE A 541 7.84 -6.28 17.85
N GLU A 542 8.00 -6.39 16.53
CA GLU A 542 6.97 -6.12 15.55
C GLU A 542 7.28 -6.87 14.25
N GLY A 543 6.25 -7.32 13.52
CA GLY A 543 6.40 -7.95 12.21
C GLY A 543 6.15 -9.46 12.20
N ILE A 544 6.64 -10.11 11.14
CA ILE A 544 6.69 -11.58 11.01
C ILE A 544 8.13 -11.93 10.69
N ALA A 545 8.80 -12.67 11.57
CA ALA A 545 10.15 -13.14 11.32
C ALA A 545 10.11 -14.63 10.98
N VAL A 546 10.85 -15.05 9.96
CA VAL A 546 11.15 -16.45 9.69
C VAL A 546 12.60 -16.67 10.10
N ILE A 547 12.80 -17.52 11.10
CA ILE A 547 14.13 -17.86 11.60
C ILE A 547 14.48 -19.25 11.10
N ALA A 548 15.44 -19.31 10.17
CA ALA A 548 16.10 -20.55 9.82
C ALA A 548 17.30 -20.76 10.75
N THR A 549 17.34 -21.88 11.46
CA THR A 549 18.48 -22.29 12.28
C THR A 549 19.18 -23.47 11.61
N ILE A 550 20.49 -23.36 11.45
CA ILE A 550 21.34 -24.35 10.79
C ILE A 550 22.50 -24.68 11.74
N ALA A 551 22.43 -25.85 12.37
CA ALA A 551 23.49 -26.36 13.23
C ALA A 551 24.30 -27.43 12.49
N ARG A 552 25.63 -27.36 12.59
CA ARG A 552 26.52 -28.41 12.09
C ARG A 552 26.30 -29.70 12.88
N ARG A 553 26.39 -30.83 12.20
CA ARG A 553 26.45 -32.14 12.85
C ARG A 553 27.85 -32.46 13.33
#